data_AF-A0A931UYQ6-F1
#
_entry.id   AF-A0A931UYQ6-F1
#
_cell.length_a   1.000
_cell.length_b   1.000
_cell.length_c   1.000
_cell.angle_alpha   90.00
_cell.angle_beta   90.00
_cell.angle_gamma   90.00
#
_symmetry.space_group_name_H-M   'P 1'
#
loop_
_entity.id
_entity.type
_entity.pdbx_description
1 polymer ?
#
loop_
_entity_poly.entity_id
_entity_poly.type
_entity_poly.pdbx_seq_one_letter_code
_entity_poly.pdbx_strand_id
1 'polypeptide(L)'
;MPHIRSVPPEQATGELADAYRSVAASRGSVANILQIQSLSPAAMTTHLAMYRAIMFGPSPLSRAEREAVAVAVSVANGCEY
;
A
#
# COMPACT_ATOMS: atom_id res chain seq x y z
N MET A 1 12.54 8.55 -3.48
CA MET A 1 13.03 7.74 -2.33
C MET A 1 12.46 8.31 -1.04
N PRO A 2 12.08 7.49 -0.05
CA PRO A 2 11.46 7.99 1.19
C PRO A 2 12.44 8.78 2.06
N HIS A 3 11.93 9.78 2.78
CA HIS A 3 12.69 10.59 3.75
C HIS A 3 12.68 10.04 5.18
N ILE A 4 11.99 8.90 5.39
CA ILE A 4 11.91 8.20 6.67
C ILE A 4 12.64 6.87 6.56
N ARG A 5 13.16 6.40 7.70
CA ARG A 5 13.75 5.06 7.78
C ARG A 5 12.64 4.02 7.58
N SER A 6 12.86 3.11 6.64
CA SER A 6 12.05 1.90 6.46
C SER A 6 12.83 0.66 6.86
N VAL A 7 12.12 -0.38 7.29
CA VAL A 7 12.67 -1.72 7.56
C VAL A 7 12.30 -2.62 6.39
N PRO A 8 13.27 -3.13 5.62
CA PRO A 8 12.98 -3.98 4.48
C PRO A 8 12.50 -5.37 4.94
N PRO A 9 11.77 -6.12 4.10
CA PRO A 9 11.14 -7.38 4.50
C PRO A 9 12.08 -8.41 5.12
N GLU A 10 13.33 -8.50 4.64
CA GLU A 10 14.34 -9.44 5.14
C GLU A 10 14.91 -9.09 6.53
N GLN A 11 14.70 -7.87 7.00
CA GLN A 11 15.12 -7.41 8.33
C GLN A 11 13.93 -7.27 9.31
N ALA A 12 12.70 -7.53 8.84
CA ALA A 12 11.52 -7.42 9.67
C ALA A 12 11.44 -8.57 10.69
N THR A 13 11.06 -8.22 11.92
CA THR A 13 10.87 -9.16 13.03
C THR A 13 9.52 -8.90 13.70
N GLY A 14 9.02 -9.90 14.44
CA GLY A 14 7.77 -9.77 15.22
C GLY A 14 6.58 -9.37 14.34
N GLU A 15 5.74 -8.46 14.85
CA GLU A 15 4.50 -8.02 14.18
C GLU A 15 4.71 -7.51 12.76
N LEU A 16 5.81 -6.80 12.49
CA LEU A 16 6.10 -6.30 11.14
C LEU A 16 6.35 -7.45 10.15
N ALA A 17 7.07 -8.49 10.59
CA ALA A 17 7.34 -9.64 9.74
C ALA A 17 6.03 -10.37 9.39
N ASP A 18 5.14 -10.51 10.37
CA ASP A 18 3.83 -11.15 10.20
C ASP A 18 2.97 -10.34 9.22
N ALA A 19 2.96 -9.02 9.37
CA ALA A 19 2.26 -8.11 8.48
C ALA A 19 2.81 -8.19 7.04
N TYR A 20 4.13 -8.18 6.84
CA TYR A 20 4.73 -8.35 5.52
C TYR A 20 4.40 -9.71 4.88
N ARG A 21 4.41 -10.81 5.64
CA ARG A 21 4.00 -12.12 5.12
C ARG A 21 2.54 -12.12 4.68
N SER A 22 1.65 -11.51 5.46
CA SER A 22 0.24 -11.36 5.09
C SER A 22 0.06 -10.56 3.79
N VAL A 23 0.76 -9.42 3.67
CA VAL A 23 0.75 -8.61 2.45
C VAL A 23 1.23 -9.42 1.24
N ALA A 24 2.40 -10.06 1.36
CA ALA A 24 3.01 -10.84 0.29
C ALA A 24 2.12 -12.02 -0.15
N ALA A 25 1.51 -12.73 0.80
CA ALA A 25 0.56 -13.80 0.49
C ALA A 25 -0.65 -13.29 -0.32
N SER A 26 -1.08 -12.05 -0.09
CA SER A 26 -2.25 -11.46 -0.76
C SER A 26 -1.95 -10.74 -2.08
N ARG A 27 -0.69 -10.38 -2.36
CA ARG A 27 -0.28 -9.54 -3.51
C ARG A 27 0.94 -10.03 -4.28
N GLY A 28 1.59 -11.11 -3.86
CA GLY A 28 2.84 -11.63 -4.44
C GLY A 28 4.09 -10.90 -3.95
N SER A 29 4.02 -9.59 -3.69
CA SER A 29 5.13 -8.81 -3.15
C SER A 29 4.65 -7.66 -2.25
N VAL A 30 5.58 -7.10 -1.46
CA VAL A 30 5.33 -5.92 -0.64
C VAL A 30 5.75 -4.67 -1.42
N ALA A 31 4.79 -3.90 -1.89
CA ALA A 31 5.06 -2.66 -2.61
C ALA A 31 5.76 -1.63 -1.72
N ASN A 32 6.60 -0.78 -2.31
CA ASN A 32 7.36 0.26 -1.61
C ASN A 32 6.45 1.15 -0.71
N ILE A 33 5.22 1.44 -1.14
CA ILE A 33 4.28 2.30 -0.39
C ILE A 33 3.83 1.68 0.95
N LEU A 34 3.90 0.36 1.05
CA LEU A 34 3.64 -0.37 2.29
C LEU A 34 4.93 -0.47 3.12
N GLN A 35 6.08 -0.65 2.48
CA GLN A 35 7.37 -0.70 3.19
C GLN A 35 7.72 0.62 3.88
N ILE A 36 7.36 1.78 3.33
CA ILE A 36 7.58 3.06 4.02
C ILE A 36 6.77 3.18 5.32
N GLN A 37 5.73 2.35 5.50
CA GLN A 37 4.91 2.30 6.71
C GLN A 37 5.43 1.28 7.73
N SER A 38 6.63 0.71 7.52
CA SER A 38 7.20 -0.34 8.36
C SER A 38 7.31 0.02 9.85
N LEU A 39 7.40 1.32 10.17
CA LEU A 39 7.47 1.79 11.55
C LEU A 39 6.13 1.68 12.30
N SER A 40 5.04 1.38 11.59
CA SER A 40 3.71 1.11 12.15
C SER A 40 3.01 0.00 11.35
N PRO A 41 3.21 -1.28 11.73
CA PRO A 41 2.54 -2.42 11.08
C PRO A 41 1.00 -2.29 11.07
N ALA A 42 0.43 -1.74 12.14
CA ALA A 42 -1.00 -1.43 12.23
C ALA A 42 -1.44 -0.45 11.14
N ALA A 43 -0.74 0.68 10.96
CA ALA A 43 -1.06 1.64 9.91
C ALA A 43 -0.93 1.02 8.51
N MET A 44 0.14 0.24 8.27
CA MET A 44 0.38 -0.46 7.00
C MET A 44 -0.78 -1.37 6.62
N THR A 45 -1.26 -2.19 7.56
CA THR A 45 -2.34 -3.15 7.31
C THR A 45 -3.70 -2.46 7.15
N THR A 46 -3.99 -1.43 7.94
CA THR A 46 -5.20 -0.60 7.77
C THR A 46 -5.22 0.10 6.42
N HIS A 47 -4.09 0.68 5.98
CA HIS A 47 -3.98 1.33 4.67
C HIS A 47 -4.26 0.32 3.54
N LEU A 48 -3.66 -0.87 3.59
CA LEU A 48 -3.92 -1.90 2.59
C LEU A 48 -5.40 -2.33 2.57
N ALA A 49 -6.01 -2.50 3.74
CA ALA A 49 -7.43 -2.86 3.83
C ALA A 49 -8.32 -1.80 3.17
N MET A 50 -8.09 -0.52 3.48
CA MET A 50 -8.82 0.60 2.87
C MET A 50 -8.62 0.65 1.36
N TYR A 51 -7.37 0.56 0.90
CA TYR A 51 -7.05 0.53 -0.53
C TYR A 51 -7.78 -0.61 -1.25
N ARG A 52 -7.82 -1.81 -0.67
CA ARG A 52 -8.53 -2.96 -1.25
C ARG A 52 -10.03 -2.72 -1.32
N ALA A 53 -10.63 -2.20 -0.26
CA ALA A 53 -12.06 -1.89 -0.23
C ALA A 53 -12.44 -0.89 -1.34
N ILE A 54 -11.66 0.18 -1.49
CA ILE A 54 -11.93 1.22 -2.49
C ILE A 54 -11.65 0.72 -3.91
N MET A 55 -10.50 0.11 -4.15
CA MET A 55 -10.04 -0.16 -5.52
C MET A 55 -10.55 -1.49 -6.09
N PHE A 56 -10.84 -2.49 -5.24
CA PHE A 56 -11.24 -3.83 -5.66
C PHE A 56 -12.60 -4.27 -5.12
N GLY A 57 -13.19 -3.53 -4.17
CA GLY A 57 -14.52 -3.83 -3.65
C GLY A 57 -15.64 -3.54 -4.66
N PRO A 58 -16.88 -4.02 -4.38
CA PRO A 58 -18.06 -3.70 -5.18
C PRO A 58 -18.24 -2.19 -5.31
N SER A 59 -18.45 -1.71 -6.54
CA SER A 59 -18.77 -0.29 -6.78
C SER A 59 -19.34 -0.12 -8.18
N PRO A 60 -20.12 0.95 -8.42
CA PRO A 60 -20.65 1.27 -9.75
C PRO A 60 -19.57 1.68 -10.75
N LEU A 61 -18.36 2.00 -10.28
CA LEU A 61 -17.21 2.33 -11.12
C LEU A 61 -16.41 1.08 -11.46
N SER A 62 -16.07 0.93 -12.73
CA SER A 62 -15.09 -0.03 -13.21
C SER A 62 -13.71 0.20 -12.59
N ARG A 63 -12.83 -0.80 -12.72
CA ARG A 63 -11.45 -0.63 -12.25
C ARG A 63 -10.71 0.48 -13.00
N ALA A 64 -10.92 0.58 -14.31
CA ALA A 64 -10.27 1.58 -15.14
C ALA A 64 -10.67 3.01 -14.72
N GLU A 65 -11.95 3.24 -14.40
CA GLU A 65 -12.41 4.56 -13.93
C GLU A 65 -11.80 4.94 -12.59
N ARG A 66 -11.69 3.99 -11.64
CA ARG A 66 -11.04 4.25 -10.34
C ARG A 66 -9.56 4.60 -10.51
N GLU A 67 -8.86 3.89 -11.39
CA GLU A 67 -7.47 4.23 -11.71
C GLU A 67 -7.34 5.58 -12.45
N ALA A 68 -8.28 5.91 -13.34
CA ALA A 68 -8.29 7.21 -14.01
C ALA A 68 -8.42 8.36 -13.02
N VAL A 69 -9.27 8.23 -12.00
CA VAL A 69 -9.37 9.21 -10.90
C VAL A 69 -8.06 9.25 -10.11
N ALA A 70 -7.47 8.11 -9.76
CA ALA A 70 -6.22 8.05 -9.02
C ALA A 70 -5.07 8.76 -9.76
N VAL A 71 -4.95 8.54 -11.08
CA VAL A 71 -3.95 9.19 -11.94
C VAL A 71 -4.23 10.69 -12.05
N ALA A 72 -5.47 11.09 -12.32
CA ALA A 72 -5.84 12.51 -12.43
C ALA A 72 -5.53 13.29 -11.15
N VAL A 73 -5.84 12.74 -9.98
CA VAL A 73 -5.53 13.36 -8.68
C VAL A 73 -4.02 13.39 -8.43
N SER A 74 -3.28 12.35 -8.81
CA SER A 74 -1.82 12.31 -8.65
C SER A 74 -1.14 13.37 -9.51
N VAL A 75 -1.56 13.54 -10.76
CA VAL A 75 -1.07 14.58 -11.67
C VAL A 75 -1.41 15.97 -11.13
N ALA A 76 -2.64 16.19 -10.68
CA ALA A 76 -3.06 17.47 -10.12
C ALA A 76 -2.25 17.87 -8.87
N ASN A 77 -1.75 16.89 -8.12
CA ASN A 77 -0.94 17.09 -6.92
C ASN A 77 0.58 17.03 -7.17
N GLY A 78 1.04 16.83 -8.41
CA GLY A 78 2.47 16.67 -8.71
C GLY A 78 3.10 15.46 -8.00
N CYS A 79 2.35 14.38 -7.82
CA CYS A 79 2.81 13.18 -7.13
C CYS A 79 3.48 12.19 -8.10
N GLU A 80 4.81 12.08 -8.03
CA GLU A 80 5.63 11.30 -8.98
C GLU A 80 5.88 9.82 -8.60
N TYR A 81 5.47 9.42 -7.39
CA TYR A 81 5.87 8.18 -6.69
C TYR A 81 6.47 7.03 -7.52
#